data_AF-A0A0B6YMQ2-F1
#
_entry.id   AF-A0A0B6YMQ2-F1
#
_cell.length_a   1.000
_cell.length_b   1.000
_cell.length_c   1.000
_cell.angle_alpha   90.00
_cell.angle_beta   90.00
_cell.angle_gamma   90.00
#
_symmetry.space_group_name_H-M   'P 1'
#
loop_
_entity.id
_entity.type
_entity.pdbx_description
1 polymer ?
#
loop_
_entity_poly.entity_id
_entity_poly.type
_entity_poly.pdbx_seq_one_letter_code
_entity_poly.pdbx_strand_id
1 'polypeptide(L)'
;MPVLMEDVGESLDPALEPILLKQTFMSGGRLLIRLGDSDIDYDRNFRFYMTSKLSNPHYLPEICIKVTIINFTVTKKGLENQLLSDVV
;
A
#
# COMPACT_ATOMS: atom_id res chain seq x y z
N MET A 1 12.52 6.70 -1.65
CA MET A 1 12.63 5.45 -2.44
C MET A 1 11.31 4.66 -2.37
N PRO A 2 10.79 4.06 -3.46
CA PRO A 2 9.58 3.26 -3.41
C PRO A 2 9.86 1.85 -2.85
N VAL A 3 8.92 1.33 -2.07
CA VAL A 3 8.92 -0.04 -1.53
C VAL A 3 7.57 -0.68 -1.84
N LEU A 4 7.60 -1.92 -2.32
CA LEU A 4 6.43 -2.74 -2.60
C LEU A 4 6.41 -3.94 -1.64
N MET A 5 5.27 -4.16 -0.99
CA MET A 5 4.96 -5.39 -0.27
C MET A 5 3.96 -6.20 -1.11
N GLU A 6 4.35 -7.41 -1.46
CA GLU A 6 3.53 -8.32 -2.27
C GLU A 6 2.78 -9.32 -1.40
N ASP A 7 1.72 -9.89 -1.99
CA ASP A 7 0.92 -10.97 -1.38
C ASP A 7 0.34 -10.62 -0.01
N VAL A 8 -0.12 -9.37 0.15
CA VAL A 8 -0.80 -8.91 1.36
C VAL A 8 -2.16 -9.61 1.50
N GLY A 9 -2.37 -10.25 2.65
CA GLY A 9 -3.62 -10.90 3.01
C GLY A 9 -4.73 -9.92 3.40
N GLU A 10 -5.77 -10.39 4.08
CA GLU A 10 -6.87 -9.54 4.55
C GLU A 10 -6.52 -8.76 5.83
N SER A 11 -5.55 -9.26 6.61
CA SER A 11 -5.02 -8.60 7.80
C SER A 11 -3.66 -7.94 7.52
N LEU A 12 -3.44 -6.80 8.15
CA LEU A 12 -2.17 -6.07 8.14
C LEU A 12 -1.53 -6.14 9.51
N ASP A 13 -0.20 -6.23 9.54
CA ASP A 13 0.55 -6.16 10.80
C ASP A 13 0.39 -4.76 11.41
N PRO A 14 -0.04 -4.64 12.69
CA PRO A 14 -0.11 -3.36 13.40
C PRO A 14 1.20 -2.57 13.39
N ALA A 15 2.36 -3.23 13.25
CA ALA A 15 3.66 -2.56 13.13
C ALA A 15 3.76 -1.66 11.89
N LEU A 16 2.93 -1.87 10.86
CA LEU A 16 2.88 -1.02 9.66
C LEU A 16 2.06 0.26 9.88
N GLU A 17 1.28 0.35 10.96
CA GLU A 17 0.35 1.46 11.21
C GLU A 17 1.01 2.85 11.17
N PRO A 18 2.20 3.07 11.77
CA PRO A 18 2.88 4.36 11.67
C PRO A 18 3.20 4.75 10.22
N ILE A 19 3.50 3.76 9.36
CA ILE A 19 3.78 3.98 7.94
C ILE A 19 2.50 4.33 7.18
N LEU A 20 1.43 3.56 7.39
CA LEU A 20 0.15 3.75 6.70
C LEU A 20 -0.46 5.11 7.03
N LEU A 21 -0.37 5.52 8.30
CA LEU A 21 -0.87 6.81 8.79
C LEU A 21 0.12 7.96 8.60
N LYS A 22 1.34 7.70 8.12
CA LYS A 22 2.43 8.69 8.01
C LYS A 22 2.69 9.43 9.32
N GLN A 23 2.73 8.70 10.43
CA GLN A 23 2.99 9.21 11.78
C GLN A 23 4.47 9.60 11.96
N THR A 24 4.87 10.66 11.26
CA THR A 24 6.22 11.21 11.29
C THR A 24 6.30 12.36 12.29
N PHE A 25 7.48 12.57 12.86
CA PHE A 25 7.74 13.65 13.82
C PHE A 25 9.12 14.25 13.59
N MET A 26 9.29 15.52 14.00
CA MET A 26 10.59 16.19 13.92
C MET A 26 11.33 16.03 15.24
N SER A 27 12.58 15.55 15.19
CA SER A 27 13.47 15.46 16.36
C SER A 27 14.88 15.83 15.95
N GLY A 28 15.49 16.78 16.66
CA GLY A 28 16.86 17.24 16.35
C GLY A 28 17.05 17.76 14.92
N GLY A 29 16.01 18.34 14.31
CA GLY A 29 16.03 18.80 12.92
C GLY A 29 15.86 17.71 11.86
N ARG A 30 15.71 16.44 12.26
CA ARG A 30 15.46 15.29 11.37
C ARG A 30 13.98 14.91 11.41
N LEU A 31 13.46 14.47 10.27
CA LEU A 31 12.13 13.89 10.17
C LEU A 31 12.26 12.39 10.45
N LEU A 32 11.65 11.93 11.52
CA LEU A 32 11.72 10.55 11.99
C LEU A 32 10.34 9.89 11.95
N ILE A 33 10.33 8.57 11.97
CA ILE A 33 9.14 7.74 12.16
C ILE A 33 9.47 6.67 13.20
N ARG A 34 8.54 6.41 14.12
CA ARG A 34 8.69 5.33 15.10
C ARG A 34 8.12 4.05 14.50
N LEU A 35 8.95 3.03 14.36
CA LEU A 35 8.55 1.68 13.97
C LEU A 35 8.93 0.71 15.09
N GLY A 36 7.92 0.14 15.74
CA GLY A 36 8.11 -0.63 16.96
C GLY A 36 8.79 0.22 18.04
N ASP A 37 9.96 -0.24 18.50
CA ASP A 37 10.75 0.43 19.55
C ASP A 37 11.89 1.31 18.99
N SER A 38 11.96 1.49 17.68
CA SER A 38 13.04 2.23 17.02
C SER A 38 12.56 3.49 16.30
N ASP A 39 13.34 4.56 16.44
CA ASP A 39 13.18 5.78 15.67
C ASP A 39 14.08 5.73 14.43
N ILE A 40 13.47 5.86 13.25
CA ILE A 40 14.14 5.71 11.95
C ILE A 40 13.97 6.99 11.15
N ASP A 41 14.98 7.40 10.37
CA ASP A 41 14.84 8.55 9.46
C ASP A 41 13.78 8.31 8.39
N TYR A 42 12.92 9.30 8.22
CA TYR A 42 11.87 9.28 7.22
C TYR A 42 12.25 10.14 6.02
N ASP A 43 12.40 9.50 4.85
CA ASP A 43 12.56 10.16 3.55
C ASP A 43 11.20 10.64 3.03
N ARG A 44 11.07 11.93 2.71
CA ARG A 44 9.83 12.49 2.12
C ARG A 44 9.49 11.90 0.75
N ASN A 45 10.47 11.34 0.05
CA ASN A 45 10.29 10.62 -1.22
C ASN A 45 10.01 9.13 -1.02
N PHE A 46 9.81 8.67 0.22
CA PHE A 46 9.38 7.31 0.49
C PHE A 46 7.94 7.10 0.00
N ARG A 47 7.73 5.98 -0.70
CA ARG A 47 6.41 5.55 -1.17
C ARG A 47 6.25 4.08 -0.82
N PHE A 48 5.18 3.74 -0.13
CA PHE A 48 4.86 2.37 0.24
C PHE A 48 3.65 1.89 -0.55
N TYR A 49 3.83 0.78 -1.26
CA TYR A 49 2.80 0.14 -2.06
C TYR A 49 2.55 -1.26 -1.53
N MET A 50 1.31 -1.70 -1.63
CA MET A 50 0.89 -3.05 -1.24
C MET A 50 0.10 -3.65 -2.39
N THR A 51 0.32 -4.93 -2.67
CA THR A 51 -0.46 -5.70 -3.65
C THR A 51 -1.05 -6.94 -3.00
N SER A 52 -2.25 -7.32 -3.47
CA SER A 52 -2.91 -8.56 -3.10
C SER A 52 -3.42 -9.25 -4.35
N LYS A 53 -3.33 -10.58 -4.39
CA LYS A 53 -3.87 -11.42 -5.47
C LYS A 53 -5.27 -11.95 -5.14
N LEU A 54 -5.82 -11.60 -3.98
CA LEU A 54 -7.16 -12.01 -3.58
C LEU A 54 -8.20 -11.37 -4.51
N SER A 55 -9.08 -12.20 -5.08
CA SER A 55 -10.09 -11.70 -6.04
C SER A 55 -11.23 -10.92 -5.37
N ASN A 56 -11.49 -11.18 -4.09
CA ASN A 56 -12.49 -10.47 -3.29
C ASN A 56 -12.05 -10.38 -1.81
N PRO A 57 -11.03 -9.56 -1.50
CA PRO A 57 -10.55 -9.42 -0.14
C PRO A 57 -11.56 -8.64 0.71
N HIS A 58 -11.90 -9.17 1.88
CA HIS A 58 -12.77 -8.50 2.84
C HIS A 58 -11.94 -7.68 3.84
N TYR A 59 -11.40 -6.55 3.37
CA TYR A 59 -10.70 -5.62 4.26
C TYR A 59 -11.65 -4.98 5.27
N LEU A 60 -11.23 -4.93 6.54
CA LEU A 60 -11.97 -4.23 7.57
C LEU A 60 -12.06 -2.73 7.23
N PRO A 61 -13.16 -2.04 7.59
CA PRO A 61 -13.32 -0.61 7.34
C PRO A 61 -12.14 0.23 7.84
N GLU A 62 -11.54 -0.18 8.95
CA GLU A 62 -10.35 0.42 9.52
C GLU A 62 -9.15 0.46 8.55
N ILE A 63 -8.97 -0.57 7.73
CA ILE A 63 -7.91 -0.60 6.71
C ILE A 63 -8.30 0.34 5.57
N CYS A 64 -9.55 0.29 5.12
CA CYS A 64 -10.08 1.08 4.01
C CYS A 64 -9.99 2.60 4.23
N ILE A 65 -10.00 3.06 5.48
CA ILE A 65 -9.82 4.49 5.81
C ILE A 65 -8.35 4.91 5.90
N LYS A 66 -7.44 3.97 6.17
CA LYS A 66 -6.00 4.24 6.35
C LYS A 66 -5.25 4.26 5.01
N VAL A 67 -5.71 3.48 4.04
CA VAL A 67 -5.03 3.30 2.74
C VAL A 67 -5.95 3.58 1.57
N THR A 68 -5.37 3.94 0.43
CA THR A 68 -6.10 4.04 -0.83
C THR A 68 -6.11 2.67 -1.51
N ILE A 69 -7.29 2.06 -1.63
CA ILE A 69 -7.46 0.79 -2.32
C ILE A 69 -7.70 1.07 -3.81
N ILE A 70 -6.95 0.38 -4.66
CA ILE A 70 -7.11 0.44 -6.12
C ILE A 70 -7.48 -0.96 -6.62
N ASN A 71 -8.61 -1.07 -7.32
CA ASN A 71 -9.04 -2.33 -7.91
C ASN A 71 -8.44 -2.49 -9.31
N PHE A 72 -7.54 -3.46 -9.46
CA PHE A 72 -6.92 -3.82 -10.74
C PHE A 72 -7.56 -5.05 -11.41
N THR A 73 -8.74 -5.47 -10.95
CA THR A 73 -9.44 -6.62 -11.53
C THR A 73 -9.79 -6.34 -12.99
N VAL A 74 -9.29 -7.19 -13.88
CA VAL A 74 -9.61 -7.11 -15.30
C VAL A 74 -11.07 -7.49 -15.50
N THR A 75 -11.83 -6.58 -16.09
CA THR A 75 -13.22 -6.87 -16.49
C THR A 75 -13.22 -7.61 -17.82
N LYS A 76 -14.21 -8.48 -18.06
CA LYS A 76 -14.33 -9.24 -19.33
C LYS A 76 -14.23 -8.33 -20.56
N LYS A 77 -14.93 -7.19 -20.53
CA LYS A 77 -14.87 -6.17 -21.58
C LYS A 77 -13.49 -5.54 -21.73
N GLY A 78 -12.81 -5.27 -20.62
CA GLY A 78 -11.43 -4.77 -20.62
C GLY A 78 -10.47 -5.77 -21.27
N LEU A 79 -10.61 -7.06 -20.96
CA LEU A 79 -9.83 -8.13 -21.55
C LEU A 79 -10.11 -8.31 -23.05
N GLU A 80 -11.38 -8.31 -23.45
CA GLU A 80 -11.76 -8.38 -24.87
C GLU A 80 -11.11 -7.25 -25.69
N ASN A 81 -11.12 -6.02 -25.18
CA ASN A 81 -10.47 -4.89 -25.83
C ASN A 81 -8.94 -5.03 -25.88
N GLN A 82 -8.31 -5.53 -24.80
CA GLN A 82 -6.85 -5.77 -24.77
C GLN A 82 -6.44 -6.81 -25.81
N LEU A 83 -7.17 -7.94 -25.88
CA LEU A 83 -6.91 -9.00 -26.85
C LEU A 83 -7.18 -8.55 -28.29
N LEU A 84 -8.22 -7.75 -28.53
CA LEU A 84 -8.48 -7.18 -29.85
C LEU A 84 -7.32 -6.27 -30.28
N SER A 85 -6.81 -5.42 -29.39
CA SER A 85 -5.69 -4.52 -29.69
C SER A 85 -4.39 -5.25 -30.02
N ASP A 86 -4.14 -6.43 -29.43
CA ASP A 86 -2.92 -7.21 -29.70
C ASP A 86 -2.94 -7.90 -31.07
N VAL A 87 -4.13 -8.07 -31.66
CA VAL A 87 -4.32 -8.79 -32.94
C VAL A 87 -4.31 -7.84 -34.16
N VAL A 88 -4.45 -6.52 -33.97
CA VAL A 88 -4.49 -5.51 -35.05
C VAL A 88 -3.16 -4.82 -35.28
#